data_AF-A0A1G3IFU6-F1
#
_entry.id   AF-A0A1G3IFU6-F1
#
_cell.length_a   1.000
_cell.length_b   1.000
_cell.length_c   1.000
_cell.angle_alpha   90.00
_cell.angle_beta   90.00
_cell.angle_gamma   90.00
#
_symmetry.space_group_name_H-M   'P 1'
#
loop_
_entity.id
_entity.type
_entity.pdbx_description
1 polymer ?
#
loop_
_entity_poly.entity_id
_entity_poly.type
_entity_poly.pdbx_seq_one_letter_code
_entity_poly.pdbx_strand_id
1 'polypeptide(L)'
;MRFEKFHWRYYFGGIALLLLCLQLLIGIFLTLFYQPHLAEAYLSVQGFYKNWDVPVGAWLRDGHRWGAFFLFFVLVIHVVRSLLRKDFLNFEARSRIIWITGGLLLLPMGALLLTGFILPWEWKGYWWMEMIANYFGFIPYIGPSLQQFLIDAFTMNRNFVAHVVILPVISIVLLDLHIFSKVRKRKGGIPRYLLRHMLLSVPFIIIIAALAVYLPMPTADPEMIPTPLEGEKIPMPEWFLLIFFVPFMHFKDAMASFLGIYLAFALYLGLTFLPYFFKRSAEKTEKHEPGGDIVFKEFRHVLGNMLKIGFMRKLVGFLTVFLAAGTLFGFLYYETYASPTLGCNSCHNIAMGSGIGSPPDNFKDRSKEPKLDNSVWMIEHWFYPQQAW
;
A
#
# COMPACT_ATOMS: atom_id res chain seq x y z
N MET A 1 34.06 9.73 -19.52
CA MET A 1 33.00 8.91 -18.90
C MET A 1 31.72 9.03 -19.73
N ARG A 2 31.30 8.00 -20.48
CA ARG A 2 29.97 8.00 -21.11
C ARG A 2 28.92 7.78 -20.02
N PHE A 3 28.19 8.82 -19.66
CA PHE A 3 26.93 8.67 -18.92
C PHE A 3 25.99 7.89 -19.84
N GLU A 4 25.75 6.60 -19.57
CA GLU A 4 24.66 5.87 -20.23
C GLU A 4 23.37 6.69 -20.09
N LYS A 5 22.64 6.86 -21.21
CA LYS A 5 21.51 7.78 -21.29
C LYS A 5 20.51 7.53 -20.15
N PHE A 6 20.40 8.54 -19.29
CA PHE A 6 19.57 8.60 -18.09
C PHE A 6 18.09 8.65 -18.48
N HIS A 7 17.45 7.49 -18.61
CA HIS A 7 16.03 7.43 -18.92
C HIS A 7 15.22 7.38 -17.63
N TRP A 8 14.38 8.42 -17.44
CA TRP A 8 13.34 8.50 -16.38
C TRP A 8 12.53 7.21 -16.21
N ARG A 9 12.55 6.43 -17.28
CA ARG A 9 11.81 5.20 -17.46
C ARG A 9 12.22 4.03 -16.54
N TYR A 10 13.23 4.18 -15.69
CA TYR A 10 13.72 3.08 -14.85
C TYR A 10 13.87 3.46 -13.36
N TYR A 11 13.33 4.60 -12.92
CA TYR A 11 13.61 5.11 -11.56
C TYR A 11 12.70 4.63 -10.44
N PHE A 12 11.40 4.45 -10.69
CA PHE A 12 10.45 4.17 -9.60
C PHE A 12 10.77 2.88 -8.84
N GLY A 13 11.27 1.83 -9.50
CA GLY A 13 11.72 0.61 -8.79
C GLY A 13 12.93 0.85 -7.89
N GLY A 14 13.88 1.71 -8.30
CA GLY A 14 15.01 2.08 -7.46
C GLY A 14 14.66 3.08 -6.35
N ILE A 15 13.69 3.97 -6.58
CA ILE A 15 13.13 4.84 -5.54
C ILE A 15 12.39 3.99 -4.50
N ALA A 16 11.56 3.02 -4.94
CA ALA A 16 10.89 2.08 -4.05
C ALA A 16 11.89 1.31 -3.18
N LEU A 17 12.98 0.81 -3.76
CA LEU A 17 14.05 0.15 -3.00
C LEU A 17 14.66 1.08 -1.94
N LEU A 18 14.94 2.34 -2.28
CA LEU A 18 15.53 3.29 -1.34
C LEU A 18 14.56 3.70 -0.24
N LEU A 19 13.28 3.89 -0.57
CA LEU A 19 12.24 4.12 0.43
C LEU A 19 12.07 2.90 1.34
N LEU A 20 12.16 1.68 0.81
CA LEU A 20 12.15 0.47 1.63
C LEU A 20 13.37 0.40 2.55
N CYS A 21 14.57 0.76 2.07
CA CYS A 21 15.74 0.87 2.94
C CYS A 21 15.55 1.94 4.03
N LEU A 22 14.96 3.09 3.68
CA LEU A 22 14.62 4.13 4.64
C LEU A 22 13.63 3.62 5.69
N GLN A 23 12.59 2.89 5.28
CA GLN A 23 11.63 2.26 6.18
C GLN A 23 12.32 1.29 7.14
N LEU A 24 13.22 0.43 6.65
CA LEU A 24 13.96 -0.49 7.52
C LEU A 24 14.84 0.26 8.54
N LEU A 25 15.57 1.29 8.11
CA LEU A 25 16.44 2.06 8.99
C LEU A 25 15.65 2.79 10.09
N ILE A 26 14.57 3.48 9.71
CA ILE A 26 13.71 4.17 10.67
C ILE A 26 13.00 3.15 11.57
N GLY A 27 12.50 2.04 11.00
CA GLY A 27 11.82 0.99 11.75
C GLY A 27 12.71 0.37 12.82
N ILE A 28 13.96 0.02 12.49
CA ILE A 28 14.94 -0.49 13.46
C ILE A 28 15.15 0.51 14.61
N PHE A 29 15.22 1.81 14.31
CA PHE A 29 15.31 2.82 15.38
C PHE A 29 14.06 2.82 16.27
N LEU A 30 12.86 2.81 15.69
CA LEU A 30 11.61 2.81 16.44
C LEU A 30 11.48 1.57 17.33
N THR A 31 11.97 0.41 16.88
CA THR A 31 11.94 -0.83 17.67
C THR A 31 12.77 -0.76 18.96
N LEU A 32 13.73 0.18 19.07
CA LEU A 32 14.54 0.34 20.28
C LEU A 32 13.73 0.92 21.45
N PHE A 33 12.60 1.55 21.16
CA PHE A 33 11.75 2.24 22.14
C PHE A 33 10.30 1.73 22.17
N TYR A 34 9.87 0.99 21.14
CA TYR A 34 8.53 0.41 21.07
C TYR A 34 8.39 -0.83 21.96
N GLN A 35 7.25 -0.94 22.66
CA GLN A 35 6.93 -2.08 23.53
C GLN A 35 5.83 -2.95 22.91
N PRO A 36 6.13 -4.18 22.42
CA PRO A 36 5.18 -5.03 21.70
C PRO A 36 4.24 -5.80 22.64
N HIS A 37 3.56 -5.08 23.55
CA HIS A 37 2.57 -5.63 24.47
C HIS A 37 1.27 -4.82 24.39
N LEU A 38 0.10 -5.46 24.46
CA LEU A 38 -1.19 -4.79 24.26
C LEU A 38 -1.41 -3.58 25.19
N ALA A 39 -0.99 -3.70 26.46
CA ALA A 39 -1.10 -2.63 27.45
C ALA A 39 -0.13 -1.45 27.21
N GLU A 40 1.00 -1.69 26.55
CA GLU A 40 2.11 -0.73 26.45
C GLU A 40 2.33 -0.20 25.04
N ALA A 41 1.81 -0.88 24.01
CA ALA A 41 2.06 -0.58 22.60
C ALA A 41 1.68 0.87 22.27
N TYR A 42 0.47 1.27 22.62
CA TYR A 42 0.02 2.64 22.41
C TYR A 42 0.84 3.67 23.18
N LEU A 43 1.05 3.44 24.48
CA LEU A 43 1.79 4.36 25.34
C LEU A 43 3.24 4.53 24.87
N SER A 44 3.88 3.45 24.40
CA SER A 44 5.24 3.50 23.85
C SER A 44 5.30 4.32 22.55
N VAL A 45 4.26 4.27 21.71
CA VAL A 45 4.18 5.12 20.51
C VAL A 45 3.91 6.59 20.87
N GLN A 46 3.04 6.87 21.84
CA GLN A 46 2.85 8.23 22.38
C GLN A 46 4.14 8.76 23.02
N GLY A 47 4.96 7.87 23.60
CA GLY A 47 6.28 8.19 24.14
C GLY A 47 7.20 8.87 23.14
N PHE A 48 7.12 8.56 21.84
CA PHE A 48 7.92 9.26 20.82
C PHE A 48 7.64 10.77 20.72
N TYR A 49 6.43 11.20 21.10
CA TYR A 49 6.02 12.60 21.11
C TYR A 49 6.23 13.28 22.46
N LYS A 50 6.11 12.51 23.55
CA LYS A 50 6.13 13.03 24.93
C LYS A 50 7.51 12.96 25.59
N ASN A 51 8.40 12.10 25.12
CA ASN A 51 9.68 11.84 25.78
C ASN A 51 10.81 12.73 25.23
N TRP A 52 11.46 13.49 26.13
CA TRP A 52 12.64 14.29 25.83
C TRP A 52 13.91 13.46 25.57
N ASP A 53 13.95 12.20 26.04
CA ASP A 53 15.08 11.28 25.84
C ASP A 53 15.21 10.78 24.40
N VAL A 54 14.20 11.02 23.55
CA VAL A 54 14.23 10.70 22.11
C VAL A 54 13.94 11.97 21.29
N PRO A 55 14.88 12.92 21.17
CA PRO A 55 14.62 14.25 20.61
C PRO A 55 14.07 14.26 19.18
N VAL A 56 14.32 13.20 18.40
CA VAL A 56 13.84 13.03 17.02
C VAL A 56 12.77 11.95 16.88
N GLY A 57 12.22 11.46 18.00
CA GLY A 57 11.28 10.32 18.04
C GLY A 57 10.04 10.56 17.21
N ALA A 58 9.33 11.66 17.48
CA ALA A 58 8.14 12.09 16.73
C ALA A 58 8.42 12.20 15.23
N TRP A 59 9.52 12.87 14.87
CA TRP A 59 9.90 13.07 13.46
C TRP A 59 10.21 11.75 12.74
N LEU A 60 10.90 10.82 13.41
CA LEU A 60 11.17 9.49 12.85
C LEU A 60 9.90 8.65 12.73
N ARG A 61 9.00 8.70 13.72
CA ARG A 61 7.71 7.99 13.67
C ARG A 61 6.84 8.49 12.52
N ASP A 62 6.68 9.80 12.37
CA ASP A 62 5.92 10.37 11.25
C ASP A 62 6.63 10.20 9.91
N GLY A 63 7.96 10.25 9.90
CA GLY A 63 8.78 9.89 8.74
C GLY A 63 8.58 8.43 8.30
N HIS A 64 8.40 7.50 9.24
CA HIS A 64 8.06 6.11 8.96
C HIS A 64 6.70 6.03 8.27
N ARG A 65 5.66 6.69 8.81
CA ARG A 65 4.30 6.72 8.24
C ARG A 65 4.26 7.35 6.85
N TRP A 66 4.80 8.54 6.68
CA TRP A 66 4.87 9.21 5.38
C TRP A 66 5.71 8.40 4.39
N GLY A 67 6.83 7.84 4.82
CA GLY A 67 7.65 7.02 3.95
C GLY A 67 6.95 5.72 3.51
N ALA A 68 6.11 5.11 4.35
CA ALA A 68 5.28 3.95 3.98
C ALA A 68 4.24 4.35 2.92
N PHE A 69 3.59 5.51 3.09
CA PHE A 69 2.68 6.09 2.10
C PHE A 69 3.38 6.32 0.75
N PHE A 70 4.53 6.99 0.74
CA PHE A 70 5.28 7.24 -0.50
C PHE A 70 5.83 5.96 -1.12
N LEU A 71 6.23 4.97 -0.31
CA LEU A 71 6.64 3.66 -0.81
C LEU A 71 5.49 2.99 -1.57
N PHE A 72 4.30 2.91 -0.97
CA PHE A 72 3.13 2.35 -1.63
C PHE A 72 2.76 3.12 -2.91
N PHE A 73 2.75 4.46 -2.83
CA PHE A 73 2.49 5.32 -3.98
C PHE A 73 3.47 5.09 -5.14
N VAL A 74 4.77 5.00 -4.84
CA VAL A 74 5.81 4.74 -5.84
C VAL A 74 5.70 3.31 -6.39
N LEU A 75 5.30 2.31 -5.58
CA LEU A 75 5.06 0.95 -6.03
C LEU A 75 3.91 0.87 -7.03
N VAL A 76 2.79 1.55 -6.77
CA VAL A 76 1.67 1.68 -7.72
C VAL A 76 2.16 2.24 -9.05
N ILE A 77 2.88 3.38 -9.01
CA ILE A 77 3.44 3.97 -10.22
C ILE A 77 4.38 2.99 -10.91
N HIS A 78 5.21 2.26 -10.17
CA HIS A 78 6.13 1.28 -10.72
C HIS A 78 5.41 0.17 -11.51
N VAL A 79 4.33 -0.39 -10.96
CA VAL A 79 3.50 -1.43 -11.60
C VAL A 79 2.79 -0.89 -12.84
N VAL A 80 2.02 0.20 -12.71
CA VAL A 80 1.25 0.80 -13.82
C VAL A 80 2.17 1.15 -14.98
N ARG A 81 3.31 1.74 -14.68
CA ARG A 81 4.34 2.07 -15.66
C ARG A 81 4.90 0.82 -16.35
N SER A 82 5.15 -0.27 -15.62
CA SER A 82 5.70 -1.50 -16.18
C SER A 82 4.69 -2.18 -17.12
N LEU A 83 3.40 -2.09 -16.79
CA LEU A 83 2.29 -2.47 -17.67
C LEU A 83 2.24 -1.62 -18.95
N LEU A 84 2.28 -0.29 -18.83
CA LEU A 84 2.25 0.61 -19.99
C LEU A 84 3.46 0.44 -20.92
N ARG A 85 4.60 0.04 -20.37
CA ARG A 85 5.80 -0.31 -21.15
C ARG A 85 5.74 -1.70 -21.78
N LYS A 86 4.74 -2.51 -21.40
CA LYS A 86 4.61 -3.91 -21.79
C LYS A 86 5.85 -4.72 -21.43
N ASP A 87 6.47 -4.43 -20.28
CA ASP A 87 7.69 -5.13 -19.86
C ASP A 87 7.44 -6.65 -19.68
N PHE A 88 6.19 -7.05 -19.41
CA PHE A 88 5.74 -8.45 -19.37
C PHE A 88 5.83 -9.21 -20.71
N LEU A 89 5.87 -8.50 -21.84
CA LEU A 89 6.06 -9.10 -23.17
C LEU A 89 7.54 -9.37 -23.48
N ASN A 90 8.46 -9.03 -22.56
CA ASN A 90 9.86 -9.41 -22.71
C ASN A 90 10.05 -10.88 -22.32
N PHE A 91 10.07 -11.75 -23.34
CA PHE A 91 10.16 -13.21 -23.20
C PHE A 91 11.56 -13.74 -22.86
N GLU A 92 12.57 -12.88 -22.69
CA GLU A 92 13.85 -13.31 -22.12
C GLU A 92 13.59 -14.00 -20.77
N ALA A 93 14.16 -15.18 -20.55
CA ALA A 93 13.91 -15.98 -19.34
C ALA A 93 14.12 -15.17 -18.05
N ARG A 94 15.12 -14.30 -18.03
CA ARG A 94 15.42 -13.41 -16.92
C ARG A 94 14.39 -12.30 -16.73
N SER A 95 13.77 -11.80 -17.78
CA SER A 95 12.73 -10.76 -17.71
C SER A 95 11.41 -11.31 -17.15
N ARG A 96 11.07 -12.56 -17.47
CA ARG A 96 9.93 -13.27 -16.86
C ARG A 96 10.09 -13.45 -15.36
N ILE A 97 11.27 -13.87 -14.90
CA ILE A 97 11.56 -14.01 -13.45
C ILE A 97 11.34 -12.67 -12.74
N ILE A 98 11.86 -11.56 -13.30
CA ILE A 98 11.70 -10.22 -12.71
C ILE A 98 10.22 -9.83 -12.61
N TRP A 99 9.41 -10.12 -13.63
CA TRP A 99 7.98 -9.81 -13.60
C TRP A 99 7.25 -10.59 -12.50
N ILE A 100 7.43 -11.92 -12.47
CA ILE A 100 6.77 -12.81 -11.50
C ILE A 100 7.19 -12.43 -10.08
N THR A 101 8.49 -12.26 -9.83
CA THR A 101 8.96 -11.88 -8.49
C THR A 101 8.51 -10.48 -8.10
N GLY A 102 8.31 -9.58 -9.06
CA GLY A 102 7.70 -8.27 -8.84
C GLY A 102 6.24 -8.38 -8.40
N GLY A 103 5.46 -9.24 -9.06
CA GLY A 103 4.09 -9.57 -8.64
C GLY A 103 4.04 -10.23 -7.26
N LEU A 104 4.94 -11.17 -6.98
CA LEU A 104 5.05 -11.80 -5.65
C LEU A 104 5.45 -10.81 -4.56
N LEU A 105 6.32 -9.83 -4.85
CA LEU A 105 6.71 -8.76 -3.91
C LEU A 105 5.53 -7.90 -3.46
N LEU A 106 4.45 -7.79 -4.23
CA LEU A 106 3.28 -7.01 -3.82
C LEU A 106 2.62 -7.59 -2.55
N LEU A 107 2.71 -8.90 -2.33
CA LEU A 107 2.13 -9.57 -1.16
C LEU A 107 2.80 -9.16 0.16
N PRO A 108 4.12 -9.33 0.36
CA PRO A 108 4.76 -8.88 1.60
C PRO A 108 4.76 -7.34 1.73
N MET A 109 4.74 -6.57 0.64
CA MET A 109 4.58 -5.11 0.73
C MET A 109 3.21 -4.72 1.27
N GLY A 110 2.13 -5.37 0.81
CA GLY A 110 0.79 -5.20 1.37
C GLY A 110 0.70 -5.67 2.83
N ALA A 111 1.29 -6.82 3.14
CA ALA A 111 1.30 -7.34 4.52
C ALA A 111 2.09 -6.46 5.49
N LEU A 112 3.21 -5.86 5.06
CA LEU A 112 3.96 -4.88 5.87
C LEU A 112 3.10 -3.67 6.20
N LEU A 113 2.36 -3.17 5.21
CA LEU A 113 1.43 -2.07 5.40
C LEU A 113 0.38 -2.44 6.46
N LEU A 114 -0.31 -3.58 6.29
CA LEU A 114 -1.34 -4.06 7.22
C LEU A 114 -0.81 -4.27 8.64
N THR A 115 0.24 -5.07 8.80
CA THR A 115 0.81 -5.38 10.12
C THR A 115 1.37 -4.14 10.82
N GLY A 116 1.93 -3.18 10.06
CA GLY A 116 2.43 -1.91 10.58
C GLY A 116 1.34 -0.99 11.09
N PHE A 117 0.16 -0.97 10.46
CA PHE A 117 -1.01 -0.22 10.94
C PHE A 117 -1.55 -0.73 12.28
N ILE A 118 -1.32 -2.00 12.60
CA ILE A 118 -1.76 -2.60 13.86
C ILE A 118 -0.81 -2.24 15.02
N LEU A 119 0.49 -2.04 14.76
CA LEU A 119 1.51 -1.84 15.81
C LEU A 119 1.32 -0.62 16.71
N PRO A 120 0.85 0.54 16.24
CA PRO A 120 0.53 1.65 17.15
C PRO A 120 -0.51 1.28 18.21
N TRP A 121 -1.26 0.19 17.98
CA TRP A 121 -2.37 -0.25 18.80
C TRP A 121 -3.33 0.88 19.14
N GLU A 122 -3.44 1.81 18.19
CA GLU A 122 -4.43 2.84 18.24
C GLU A 122 -5.80 2.25 17.91
N TRP A 123 -6.88 2.99 18.19
CA TRP A 123 -8.23 2.53 17.90
C TRP A 123 -8.36 2.00 16.46
N LYS A 124 -7.80 2.73 15.49
CA LYS A 124 -7.77 2.31 14.08
C LYS A 124 -7.03 0.97 13.90
N GLY A 125 -5.91 0.76 14.60
CA GLY A 125 -5.10 -0.46 14.55
C GLY A 125 -5.83 -1.71 15.06
N TYR A 126 -6.63 -1.59 16.13
CA TYR A 126 -7.49 -2.68 16.63
C TYR A 126 -8.50 -3.11 15.57
N TRP A 127 -9.25 -2.17 14.99
CA TRP A 127 -10.25 -2.49 13.97
C TRP A 127 -9.64 -3.01 12.67
N TRP A 128 -8.42 -2.61 12.35
CA TRP A 128 -7.68 -3.23 11.25
C TRP A 128 -7.43 -4.71 11.48
N MET A 129 -7.04 -5.10 12.71
CA MET A 129 -6.82 -6.50 13.06
C MET A 129 -8.11 -7.31 12.86
N GLU A 130 -9.23 -6.82 13.41
CA GLU A 130 -10.55 -7.46 13.30
C GLU A 130 -11.06 -7.51 11.86
N MET A 131 -11.07 -6.38 11.16
CA MET A 131 -11.65 -6.27 9.81
C MET A 131 -10.93 -7.17 8.80
N ILE A 132 -9.60 -7.30 8.90
CA ILE A 132 -8.83 -8.17 8.02
C ILE A 132 -9.15 -9.64 8.28
N ALA A 133 -9.30 -10.07 9.54
CA ALA A 133 -9.71 -11.43 9.85
C ALA A 133 -11.12 -11.74 9.32
N ASN A 134 -12.06 -10.82 9.51
CA ASN A 134 -13.44 -10.93 8.99
C ASN A 134 -13.48 -10.99 7.45
N TYR A 135 -12.62 -10.23 6.76
CA TYR A 135 -12.51 -10.29 5.31
C TYR A 135 -12.17 -11.70 4.80
N PHE A 136 -11.30 -12.43 5.49
CA PHE A 136 -10.98 -13.82 5.15
C PHE A 136 -12.13 -14.80 5.48
N GLY A 137 -13.06 -14.42 6.35
CA GLY A 137 -14.27 -15.19 6.68
C GLY A 137 -15.16 -15.47 5.47
N PHE A 138 -15.14 -14.59 4.48
CA PHE A 138 -15.93 -14.71 3.24
C PHE A 138 -15.38 -15.71 2.22
N ILE A 139 -14.27 -16.39 2.52
CA ILE A 139 -13.78 -17.49 1.69
C ILE A 139 -14.65 -18.75 1.97
N PRO A 140 -15.33 -19.33 0.98
CA PRO A 140 -16.08 -20.58 1.13
C PRO A 140 -15.21 -21.72 1.65
N TYR A 141 -15.85 -22.59 2.43
CA TYR A 141 -15.29 -23.79 3.06
C TYR A 141 -14.24 -23.54 4.15
N ILE A 142 -13.24 -22.69 3.89
CA ILE A 142 -12.12 -22.45 4.82
C ILE A 142 -12.21 -21.13 5.59
N GLY A 143 -13.04 -20.19 5.14
CA GLY A 143 -13.10 -18.82 5.65
C GLY A 143 -13.45 -18.73 7.13
N PRO A 144 -14.54 -19.36 7.62
CA PRO A 144 -14.88 -19.30 9.04
C PRO A 144 -13.76 -19.82 9.95
N SER A 145 -13.13 -20.94 9.59
CA SER A 145 -11.99 -21.47 10.36
C SER A 145 -10.75 -20.59 10.26
N LEU A 146 -10.49 -19.98 9.10
CA LEU A 146 -9.36 -19.07 8.90
C LEU A 146 -9.55 -17.76 9.67
N GLN A 147 -10.74 -17.18 9.64
CA GLN A 147 -11.10 -16.00 10.43
C GLN A 147 -10.88 -16.26 11.92
N GLN A 148 -11.46 -17.34 12.44
CA GLN A 148 -11.33 -17.69 13.86
C GLN A 148 -9.86 -17.89 14.24
N PHE A 149 -9.11 -18.62 13.41
CA PHE A 149 -7.68 -18.82 13.62
C PHE A 149 -6.90 -17.50 13.64
N LEU A 150 -7.19 -16.57 12.72
CA LEU A 150 -6.50 -15.27 12.67
C LEU A 150 -6.75 -14.43 13.92
N ILE A 151 -7.98 -14.46 14.45
CA ILE A 151 -8.35 -13.76 15.71
C ILE A 151 -7.66 -14.44 16.89
N ASP A 152 -7.82 -15.76 17.06
CA ASP A 152 -7.28 -16.50 18.20
C ASP A 152 -5.75 -16.53 18.25
N ALA A 153 -5.12 -16.58 17.07
CA ALA A 153 -3.66 -16.60 16.97
C ALA A 153 -3.04 -15.21 17.15
N PHE A 154 -3.83 -14.13 17.12
CA PHE A 154 -3.31 -12.78 17.21
C PHE A 154 -2.72 -12.51 18.60
N THR A 155 -1.49 -12.01 18.62
CA THR A 155 -0.92 -11.33 19.78
C THR A 155 -0.11 -10.15 19.27
N MET A 156 0.02 -9.09 20.07
CA MET A 156 0.84 -7.94 19.70
C MET A 156 2.28 -8.35 19.37
N ASN A 157 2.85 -9.26 20.16
CA ASN A 157 4.19 -9.77 19.94
C ASN A 157 4.34 -10.54 18.61
N ARG A 158 3.40 -11.43 18.27
CA ARG A 158 3.41 -12.14 16.97
C ARG A 158 3.29 -11.18 15.79
N ASN A 159 2.42 -10.16 15.88
CA ASN A 159 2.29 -9.13 14.84
C ASN A 159 3.59 -8.32 14.68
N PHE A 160 4.22 -7.96 15.80
CA PHE A 160 5.53 -7.30 15.80
C PHE A 160 6.62 -8.15 15.12
N VAL A 161 6.74 -9.43 15.47
CA VAL A 161 7.69 -10.35 14.83
C VAL A 161 7.40 -10.51 13.33
N ALA A 162 6.13 -10.60 12.95
CA ALA A 162 5.73 -10.67 11.55
C ALA A 162 6.18 -9.42 10.76
N HIS A 163 5.91 -8.23 11.30
CA HIS A 163 6.23 -6.96 10.66
C HIS A 163 7.74 -6.66 10.58
N VAL A 164 8.48 -6.92 11.67
CA VAL A 164 9.88 -6.50 11.80
C VAL A 164 10.86 -7.55 11.27
N VAL A 165 10.51 -8.83 11.32
CA VAL A 165 11.44 -9.93 10.98
C VAL A 165 10.95 -10.70 9.76
N ILE A 166 9.78 -11.33 9.84
CA ILE A 166 9.34 -12.32 8.85
C ILE A 166 9.13 -11.65 7.48
N LEU A 167 8.33 -10.59 7.44
CA LEU A 167 7.99 -9.92 6.17
C LEU A 167 9.19 -9.21 5.53
N PRO A 168 10.10 -8.53 6.28
CA PRO A 168 11.34 -8.00 5.72
C PRO A 168 12.26 -9.08 5.15
N VAL A 169 12.42 -10.21 5.83
CA VAL A 169 13.26 -11.32 5.34
C VAL A 169 12.70 -11.89 4.03
N ILE A 170 11.39 -12.17 3.97
CA ILE A 170 10.72 -12.61 2.74
C ILE A 170 10.92 -11.59 1.62
N SER A 171 10.76 -10.30 1.93
CA SER A 171 10.93 -9.21 0.97
C SER A 171 12.36 -9.14 0.42
N ILE A 172 13.38 -9.31 1.27
CA ILE A 172 14.80 -9.32 0.86
C ILE A 172 15.09 -10.48 -0.09
N VAL A 173 14.58 -11.68 0.21
CA VAL A 173 14.75 -12.86 -0.66
C VAL A 173 14.13 -12.61 -2.03
N LEU A 174 12.90 -12.09 -2.08
CA LEU A 174 12.23 -11.79 -3.34
C LEU A 174 12.89 -10.62 -4.10
N LEU A 175 13.40 -9.60 -3.40
CA LEU A 175 14.20 -8.52 -3.99
C LEU A 175 15.49 -9.04 -4.62
N ASP A 176 16.08 -10.08 -4.04
CA ASP A 176 17.28 -10.69 -4.61
C ASP A 176 17.04 -11.23 -6.01
N LEU A 177 15.94 -11.96 -6.17
CA LEU A 177 15.49 -12.51 -7.45
C LEU A 177 14.99 -11.42 -8.41
N HIS A 178 14.31 -10.39 -7.88
CA HIS A 178 13.73 -9.30 -8.66
C HIS A 178 14.77 -8.32 -9.22
N ILE A 179 15.74 -7.87 -8.42
CA ILE A 179 16.67 -6.80 -8.81
C ILE A 179 18.13 -7.11 -8.49
N PHE A 180 18.48 -7.64 -7.31
CA PHE A 180 19.89 -7.70 -6.92
C PHE A 180 20.72 -8.67 -7.77
N SER A 181 20.18 -9.83 -8.16
CA SER A 181 20.86 -10.79 -9.05
C SER A 181 21.17 -10.21 -10.44
N LYS A 182 20.38 -9.23 -10.89
CA LYS A 182 20.63 -8.48 -12.13
C LYS A 182 21.66 -7.38 -11.93
N VAL A 183 21.55 -6.63 -10.82
CA VAL A 183 22.42 -5.48 -10.52
C VAL A 183 23.84 -5.91 -10.14
N ARG A 184 24.02 -7.03 -9.42
CA ARG A 184 25.33 -7.60 -9.08
C ARG A 184 26.22 -7.87 -10.29
N LYS A 185 25.61 -8.19 -11.44
CA LYS A 185 26.34 -8.45 -12.70
C LYS A 185 26.67 -7.18 -13.49
N ARG A 186 26.24 -5.99 -13.05
CA ARG A 186 26.50 -4.70 -13.72
C ARG A 186 27.79 -4.05 -13.22
N LYS A 187 28.40 -3.21 -14.06
CA LYS A 187 29.65 -2.50 -13.75
C LYS A 187 29.46 -1.51 -12.57
N GLY A 188 29.99 -1.85 -11.40
CA GLY A 188 29.85 -1.10 -10.14
C GLY A 188 28.82 -1.66 -9.15
N GLY A 189 28.15 -2.76 -9.48
CA GLY A 189 27.32 -3.53 -8.55
C GLY A 189 26.17 -2.76 -7.88
N ILE A 190 25.78 -3.25 -6.70
CA ILE A 190 24.71 -2.68 -5.87
C ILE A 190 25.06 -1.25 -5.37
N PRO A 191 26.28 -0.96 -4.87
CA PRO A 191 26.58 0.38 -4.33
C PRO A 191 26.40 1.49 -5.36
N ARG A 192 26.88 1.27 -6.60
CA ARG A 192 26.72 2.25 -7.68
C ARG A 192 25.25 2.41 -8.10
N TYR A 193 24.46 1.33 -8.01
CA TYR A 193 23.03 1.40 -8.27
C TYR A 193 22.33 2.26 -7.22
N LEU A 194 22.52 1.96 -5.93
CA LEU A 194 21.92 2.72 -4.83
C LEU A 194 22.31 4.21 -4.91
N LEU A 195 23.59 4.52 -5.10
CA LEU A 195 24.07 5.91 -5.20
C LEU A 195 23.38 6.69 -6.33
N ARG A 196 23.21 6.06 -7.50
CA ARG A 196 22.54 6.70 -8.65
C ARG A 196 21.06 6.98 -8.40
N HIS A 197 20.40 6.09 -7.67
CA HIS A 197 18.98 6.25 -7.34
C HIS A 197 18.79 7.19 -6.15
N MET A 198 19.78 7.32 -5.25
CA MET A 198 19.73 8.19 -4.07
C MET A 198 19.53 9.65 -4.44
N LEU A 199 20.24 10.15 -5.45
CA LEU A 199 20.08 11.53 -5.93
C LEU A 199 18.65 11.84 -6.40
N LEU A 200 17.93 10.83 -6.89
CA LEU A 200 16.55 10.99 -7.34
C LEU A 200 15.51 10.74 -6.26
N SER A 201 15.87 10.05 -5.18
CA SER A 201 15.01 9.92 -4.01
C SER A 201 15.12 11.14 -3.09
N VAL A 202 16.13 12.00 -3.25
CA VAL A 202 16.28 13.23 -2.44
C VAL A 202 15.00 14.07 -2.35
N PRO A 203 14.29 14.39 -3.46
CA PRO A 203 13.02 15.13 -3.35
C PRO A 203 11.96 14.41 -2.52
N PHE A 204 11.85 13.08 -2.65
CA PHE A 204 10.92 12.29 -1.84
C PHE A 204 11.32 12.32 -0.36
N ILE A 205 12.60 12.17 -0.05
CA ILE A 205 13.11 12.22 1.33
C ILE A 205 12.89 13.60 1.95
N ILE A 206 13.14 14.69 1.19
CA ILE A 206 12.87 16.05 1.65
C ILE A 206 11.38 16.26 1.89
N ILE A 207 10.52 15.80 0.99
CA ILE A 207 9.07 15.90 1.16
C ILE A 207 8.61 15.10 2.38
N ILE A 208 9.08 13.86 2.56
CA ILE A 208 8.78 13.03 3.74
C ILE A 208 9.24 13.74 5.02
N ALA A 209 10.47 14.26 5.03
CA ALA A 209 11.02 14.98 6.17
C ALA A 209 10.23 16.24 6.51
N ALA A 210 9.82 17.02 5.49
CA ALA A 210 9.01 18.22 5.66
C ALA A 210 7.60 17.86 6.14
N LEU A 211 6.96 16.86 5.55
CA LEU A 211 5.64 16.41 5.97
C LEU A 211 5.66 15.84 7.40
N ALA A 212 6.71 15.14 7.80
CA ALA A 212 6.87 14.68 9.18
C ALA A 212 6.97 15.82 10.21
N VAL A 213 7.38 17.03 9.80
CA VAL A 213 7.40 18.22 10.66
C VAL A 213 6.09 19.00 10.59
N TYR A 214 5.62 19.29 9.38
CA TYR A 214 4.53 20.26 9.14
C TYR A 214 3.14 19.63 9.09
N LEU A 215 3.07 18.35 8.71
CA LEU A 215 1.84 17.57 8.64
C LEU A 215 2.06 16.22 9.33
N PRO A 216 2.34 16.21 10.65
CA PRO A 216 2.33 14.96 11.40
C PRO A 216 0.96 14.33 11.15
N MET A 217 0.92 13.08 10.68
CA MET A 217 -0.36 12.43 10.40
C MET A 217 -1.09 12.33 11.74
N PRO A 218 -2.15 13.11 12.00
CA PRO A 218 -2.74 13.15 13.30
C PRO A 218 -3.33 11.77 13.55
N THR A 219 -2.80 11.07 14.54
CA THR A 219 -3.65 10.25 15.38
C THR A 219 -4.46 11.29 16.14
N ALA A 220 -5.68 11.60 15.70
CA ALA A 220 -6.59 12.45 16.47
C ALA A 220 -7.06 11.74 17.74
N ASP A 221 -6.17 10.93 18.32
CA ASP A 221 -6.39 9.91 19.31
C ASP A 221 -6.10 10.55 20.66
N PRO A 222 -6.97 10.32 21.65
CA PRO A 222 -6.83 10.90 22.98
C PRO A 222 -5.55 10.43 23.69
N GLU A 223 -5.05 11.21 24.67
CA GLU A 223 -3.78 10.94 25.37
C GLU A 223 -3.71 9.56 26.04
N MET A 224 -4.86 9.07 26.47
CA MET A 224 -5.12 7.69 26.83
C MET A 224 -6.13 7.22 25.80
N ILE A 225 -5.84 6.17 25.03
CA ILE A 225 -6.92 5.57 24.24
C ILE A 225 -7.92 5.03 25.23
N PRO A 226 -9.16 5.54 25.24
CA PRO A 226 -10.24 4.90 25.94
C PRO A 226 -10.18 3.43 25.54
N THR A 227 -10.38 2.50 26.49
CA THR A 227 -10.42 1.08 26.12
C THR A 227 -11.29 0.92 24.85
N PRO A 228 -11.12 -0.13 24.05
CA PRO A 228 -12.14 -0.47 23.09
C PRO A 228 -13.43 -0.90 23.84
N LEU A 229 -13.90 -0.12 24.81
CA LEU A 229 -15.21 -0.03 25.47
C LEU A 229 -15.66 1.45 25.69
N GLU A 230 -14.84 2.47 25.38
CA GLU A 230 -15.06 3.89 25.78
C GLU A 230 -15.11 4.96 24.65
N GLY A 231 -14.84 4.63 23.38
CA GLY A 231 -15.75 5.06 22.32
C GLY A 231 -15.57 6.33 21.44
N GLU A 232 -14.73 7.30 21.72
CA GLU A 232 -15.00 8.64 21.16
C GLU A 232 -14.91 8.85 19.62
N LYS A 233 -14.31 7.95 18.81
CA LYS A 233 -14.18 8.14 17.34
C LYS A 233 -14.24 6.85 16.53
N ILE A 234 -15.10 6.85 15.49
CA ILE A 234 -15.25 5.74 14.53
C ILE A 234 -14.15 5.82 13.45
N PRO A 235 -13.27 4.81 13.31
CA PRO A 235 -12.16 4.84 12.37
C PRO A 235 -12.67 4.41 11.00
N MET A 236 -12.26 5.16 9.99
CA MET A 236 -12.39 4.72 8.61
C MET A 236 -11.14 3.92 8.23
N PRO A 237 -11.27 2.80 7.51
CA PRO A 237 -10.11 2.18 6.92
C PRO A 237 -9.43 3.14 5.95
N GLU A 238 -8.13 2.96 5.78
CA GLU A 238 -7.29 3.75 4.89
C GLU A 238 -7.72 3.53 3.44
N TRP A 239 -7.83 4.63 2.71
CA TRP A 239 -8.47 4.71 1.40
C TRP A 239 -7.92 3.75 0.34
N PHE A 240 -6.64 3.38 0.41
CA PHE A 240 -6.01 2.49 -0.56
C PHE A 240 -6.35 1.01 -0.35
N LEU A 241 -6.85 0.62 0.83
CA LEU A 241 -7.33 -0.74 1.11
C LEU A 241 -8.85 -0.87 0.94
N LEU A 242 -9.58 0.26 0.93
CA LEU A 242 -11.02 0.28 0.79
C LEU A 242 -11.53 -0.35 -0.51
N ILE A 243 -10.71 -0.37 -1.57
CA ILE A 243 -11.06 -0.99 -2.85
C ILE A 243 -11.49 -2.46 -2.70
N PHE A 244 -10.93 -3.20 -1.74
CA PHE A 244 -11.27 -4.60 -1.48
C PHE A 244 -12.56 -4.75 -0.66
N PHE A 245 -12.91 -3.73 0.13
CA PHE A 245 -14.08 -3.73 1.02
C PHE A 245 -15.32 -3.13 0.37
N VAL A 246 -15.18 -2.25 -0.62
CA VAL A 246 -16.30 -1.61 -1.33
C VAL A 246 -17.35 -2.61 -1.84
N PRO A 247 -16.99 -3.76 -2.45
CA PRO A 247 -17.99 -4.70 -2.92
C PRO A 247 -18.87 -5.28 -1.80
N PHE A 248 -18.32 -5.47 -0.60
CA PHE A 248 -19.09 -5.94 0.56
C PHE A 248 -20.11 -4.90 1.04
N MET A 249 -19.86 -3.62 0.77
CA MET A 249 -20.79 -2.54 1.12
C MET A 249 -22.03 -2.46 0.21
N HIS A 250 -21.94 -2.99 -1.02
CA HIS A 250 -22.98 -2.82 -2.05
C HIS A 250 -23.61 -4.12 -2.53
N PHE A 251 -22.99 -5.27 -2.28
CA PHE A 251 -23.48 -6.59 -2.72
C PHE A 251 -23.59 -7.57 -1.56
N LYS A 252 -24.49 -8.56 -1.66
CA LYS A 252 -24.67 -9.64 -0.68
C LYS A 252 -23.97 -10.93 -1.10
N ASP A 253 -23.73 -11.81 -0.12
CA ASP A 253 -23.39 -13.23 -0.29
C ASP A 253 -22.26 -13.50 -1.30
N ALA A 254 -22.54 -14.34 -2.30
CA ALA A 254 -21.60 -14.76 -3.32
C ALA A 254 -21.11 -13.59 -4.19
N MET A 255 -21.92 -12.57 -4.42
CA MET A 255 -21.55 -11.43 -5.26
C MET A 255 -20.51 -10.53 -4.57
N ALA A 256 -20.69 -10.29 -3.26
CA ALA A 256 -19.74 -9.56 -2.44
C ALA A 256 -18.37 -10.25 -2.43
N SER A 257 -18.40 -11.55 -2.15
CA SER A 257 -17.21 -12.40 -2.11
C SER A 257 -16.54 -12.48 -3.49
N PHE A 258 -17.33 -12.62 -4.56
CA PHE A 258 -16.85 -12.62 -5.96
C PHE A 258 -16.09 -11.35 -6.31
N LEU A 259 -16.68 -10.19 -6.09
CA LEU A 259 -16.08 -8.91 -6.49
C LEU A 259 -14.95 -8.49 -5.56
N GLY A 260 -15.12 -8.67 -4.24
CA GLY A 260 -14.16 -8.22 -3.23
C GLY A 260 -12.92 -9.09 -3.14
N ILE A 261 -13.08 -10.41 -3.15
CA ILE A 261 -11.97 -11.37 -2.95
C ILE A 261 -11.55 -12.01 -4.27
N TYR A 262 -12.48 -12.68 -4.95
CA TYR A 262 -12.10 -13.56 -6.06
C TYR A 262 -11.65 -12.82 -7.30
N LEU A 263 -12.37 -11.77 -7.69
CA LEU A 263 -12.00 -10.93 -8.80
C LEU A 263 -10.69 -10.21 -8.51
N ALA A 264 -10.53 -9.65 -7.31
CA ALA A 264 -9.28 -9.02 -6.89
C ALA A 264 -8.09 -9.99 -6.95
N PHE A 265 -8.26 -11.21 -6.41
CA PHE A 265 -7.23 -12.24 -6.43
C PHE A 265 -6.95 -12.77 -7.85
N ALA A 266 -7.99 -12.96 -8.67
CA ALA A 266 -7.85 -13.38 -10.06
C ALA A 266 -7.14 -12.31 -10.90
N LEU A 267 -7.44 -11.02 -10.69
CA LEU A 267 -6.73 -9.91 -11.33
C LEU A 267 -5.27 -9.86 -10.88
N TYR A 268 -4.99 -10.10 -9.59
CA TYR A 268 -3.63 -10.21 -9.07
C TYR A 268 -2.85 -11.37 -9.71
N LEU A 269 -3.46 -12.56 -9.81
CA LEU A 269 -2.85 -13.72 -10.48
C LEU A 269 -2.66 -13.47 -11.97
N GLY A 270 -3.67 -12.90 -12.64
CA GLY A 270 -3.61 -12.50 -14.04
C GLY A 270 -2.49 -11.50 -14.31
N LEU A 271 -2.31 -10.52 -13.42
CA LEU A 271 -1.19 -9.57 -13.46
C LEU A 271 0.15 -10.27 -13.26
N THR A 272 0.28 -11.14 -12.25
CA THR A 272 1.55 -11.79 -11.88
C THR A 272 2.00 -12.79 -12.94
N PHE A 273 1.07 -13.54 -13.52
CA PHE A 273 1.32 -14.55 -14.54
C PHE A 273 1.05 -14.06 -15.97
N LEU A 274 0.89 -12.75 -16.17
CA LEU A 274 0.68 -12.10 -17.46
C LEU A 274 1.64 -12.61 -18.57
N PRO A 275 2.96 -12.78 -18.33
CA PRO A 275 3.89 -13.28 -19.34
C PRO A 275 3.58 -14.70 -19.90
N TYR A 276 2.78 -15.51 -19.19
CA TYR A 276 2.41 -16.86 -19.63
C TYR A 276 1.18 -16.88 -20.52
N PHE A 277 0.28 -15.90 -20.38
CA PHE A 277 -0.94 -15.80 -21.20
C PHE A 277 -0.64 -15.31 -22.62
N PHE A 278 0.41 -14.50 -22.80
CA PHE A 278 0.80 -14.01 -24.12
C PHE A 278 1.87 -14.93 -24.72
N LYS A 279 1.52 -15.68 -25.78
CA LYS A 279 2.52 -16.38 -26.62
C LYS A 279 3.12 -15.41 -27.63
N ARG A 280 4.41 -15.61 -27.95
CA ARG A 280 5.09 -14.94 -29.07
C ARG A 280 4.30 -15.19 -30.36
N SER A 281 3.76 -14.15 -31.00
CA SER A 281 3.62 -14.21 -32.46
C SER A 281 5.05 -14.17 -33.01
N ALA A 282 5.39 -15.13 -33.86
CA ALA A 282 6.73 -15.29 -34.43
C ALA A 282 7.13 -14.17 -35.41
N GLU A 283 6.50 -12.99 -35.37
CA GLU A 283 6.76 -11.91 -36.28
C GLU A 283 7.76 -10.88 -35.72
N LYS A 284 8.90 -10.84 -36.40
CA LYS A 284 9.94 -9.82 -36.44
C LYS A 284 10.43 -9.26 -35.10
N THR A 285 11.46 -9.94 -34.59
CA THR A 285 12.64 -9.23 -34.10
C THR A 285 13.25 -8.43 -35.26
N GLU A 286 12.72 -7.24 -35.55
CA GLU A 286 13.56 -6.19 -36.11
C GLU A 286 14.48 -5.73 -34.98
N LYS A 287 15.76 -6.10 -35.10
CA LYS A 287 16.84 -5.40 -34.40
C LYS A 287 16.71 -3.93 -34.79
N HIS A 288 16.29 -3.10 -33.82
CA HIS A 288 16.34 -1.67 -33.99
C HIS A 288 17.80 -1.21 -33.88
N GLU A 289 18.56 -1.37 -34.97
CA GLU A 289 19.78 -0.61 -35.21
C GLU A 289 19.37 0.76 -35.80
N PRO A 290 19.81 1.89 -35.21
CA PRO A 290 19.45 3.20 -35.73
C PRO A 290 20.46 3.63 -36.79
N GLY A 291 20.13 3.39 -38.06
CA GLY A 291 20.77 4.00 -39.22
C GLY A 291 20.40 3.23 -40.49
N GLY A 292 19.73 3.77 -41.50
CA GLY A 292 19.14 5.08 -41.70
C GLY A 292 18.99 5.29 -43.20
N ASP A 293 17.75 5.31 -43.70
CA ASP A 293 17.43 5.74 -45.07
C ASP A 293 16.76 7.12 -44.99
N ILE A 294 17.52 8.20 -45.21
CA ILE A 294 17.72 8.86 -46.51
C ILE A 294 16.39 9.28 -47.17
N VAL A 295 15.43 9.77 -46.39
CA VAL A 295 14.45 10.80 -46.84
C VAL A 295 14.18 11.84 -45.74
N PHE A 296 14.43 11.50 -44.46
CA PHE A 296 14.17 12.38 -43.30
C PHE A 296 15.37 13.23 -42.82
N LYS A 297 16.46 13.32 -43.61
CA LYS A 297 17.74 13.92 -43.17
C LYS A 297 17.86 15.44 -43.40
N GLU A 298 17.12 16.01 -44.36
CA GLU A 298 17.20 17.44 -44.69
C GLU A 298 16.18 18.31 -43.91
N PHE A 299 15.04 17.75 -43.48
CA PHE A 299 14.02 18.52 -42.74
C PHE A 299 14.31 18.66 -41.23
N ARG A 300 15.32 17.93 -40.72
CA ARG A 300 15.58 17.77 -39.29
C ARG A 300 16.65 18.72 -38.73
N HIS A 301 17.32 19.49 -39.59
CA HIS A 301 18.52 20.21 -39.19
C HIS A 301 18.32 21.69 -38.89
N VAL A 302 17.23 22.32 -39.34
CA VAL A 302 17.26 23.79 -39.44
C VAL A 302 16.46 24.56 -38.40
N LEU A 303 15.35 24.09 -37.81
CA LEU A 303 14.54 25.05 -37.04
C LEU A 303 13.82 24.48 -35.81
N GLY A 304 14.53 24.54 -34.67
CA GLY A 304 13.94 25.11 -33.45
C GLY A 304 12.98 24.23 -32.65
N ASN A 305 13.51 23.41 -31.74
CA ASN A 305 13.05 23.33 -30.34
C ASN A 305 13.92 22.35 -29.52
N MET A 306 15.22 22.50 -29.71
CA MET A 306 16.26 21.62 -29.24
C MET A 306 16.61 21.83 -27.75
N LEU A 307 15.65 22.27 -26.91
CA LEU A 307 15.80 22.36 -25.44
C LEU A 307 14.51 22.16 -24.60
N LYS A 308 13.30 22.08 -25.17
CA LYS A 308 12.04 21.96 -24.39
C LYS A 308 11.29 20.62 -24.50
N ILE A 309 11.59 19.77 -25.48
CA ILE A 309 10.76 18.58 -25.78
C ILE A 309 11.12 17.36 -24.90
N GLY A 310 12.37 17.28 -24.45
CA GLY A 310 12.84 16.17 -23.63
C GLY A 310 12.26 16.17 -22.21
N PHE A 311 12.06 17.33 -21.59
CA PHE A 311 11.44 17.43 -20.28
C PHE A 311 9.92 17.34 -20.39
N MET A 312 9.31 18.08 -21.32
CA MET A 312 7.85 18.09 -21.49
C MET A 312 7.27 16.71 -21.80
N ARG A 313 7.90 15.91 -22.67
CA ARG A 313 7.42 14.54 -22.94
C ARG A 313 7.57 13.59 -21.74
N LYS A 314 8.57 13.83 -20.88
CA LYS A 314 8.78 13.06 -19.64
C LYS A 314 7.79 13.48 -18.56
N LEU A 315 7.56 14.78 -18.43
CA LEU A 315 6.58 15.38 -17.53
C LEU A 315 5.17 14.94 -17.92
N VAL A 316 4.80 15.00 -19.20
CA VAL A 316 3.53 14.49 -19.70
C VAL A 316 3.38 13.00 -19.40
N GLY A 317 4.38 12.17 -19.69
CA GLY A 317 4.33 10.74 -19.36
C GLY A 317 4.23 10.45 -17.86
N PHE A 318 4.86 11.26 -17.01
CA PHE A 318 4.72 11.19 -15.55
C PHE A 318 3.31 11.61 -15.12
N LEU A 319 2.82 12.75 -15.61
CA LEU A 319 1.50 13.29 -15.31
C LEU A 319 0.39 12.35 -15.77
N THR A 320 0.48 11.71 -16.93
CA THR A 320 -0.52 10.74 -17.37
C THR A 320 -0.63 9.55 -16.43
N VAL A 321 0.51 8.99 -15.98
CA VAL A 321 0.50 7.87 -15.02
C VAL A 321 0.02 8.32 -13.64
N PHE A 322 0.49 9.49 -13.19
CA PHE A 322 0.09 10.10 -11.93
C PHE A 322 -1.41 10.37 -11.89
N LEU A 323 -1.96 10.99 -12.93
CA LEU A 323 -3.39 11.28 -13.05
C LEU A 323 -4.20 10.00 -13.17
N ALA A 324 -3.79 9.01 -13.99
CA ALA A 324 -4.51 7.74 -14.09
C ALA A 324 -4.60 7.01 -12.74
N ALA A 325 -3.50 6.94 -11.99
CA ALA A 325 -3.51 6.38 -10.63
C ALA A 325 -4.34 7.25 -9.68
N GLY A 326 -4.12 8.57 -9.71
CA GLY A 326 -4.80 9.54 -8.84
C GLY A 326 -6.32 9.60 -9.07
N THR A 327 -6.81 9.39 -10.29
CA THR A 327 -8.24 9.32 -10.58
C THR A 327 -8.85 8.04 -10.01
N LEU A 328 -8.23 6.87 -10.26
CA LEU A 328 -8.70 5.59 -9.71
C LEU A 328 -8.82 5.66 -8.18
N PHE A 329 -7.76 6.12 -7.52
CA PHE A 329 -7.72 6.21 -6.07
C PHE A 329 -8.51 7.39 -5.51
N GLY A 330 -8.63 8.49 -6.27
CA GLY A 330 -9.41 9.67 -5.88
C GLY A 330 -10.90 9.43 -5.89
N PHE A 331 -11.43 8.66 -6.86
CA PHE A 331 -12.83 8.22 -6.84
C PHE A 331 -13.10 7.28 -5.66
N LEU A 332 -12.22 6.32 -5.42
CA LEU A 332 -12.31 5.44 -4.26
C LEU A 332 -12.25 6.22 -2.95
N TYR A 333 -11.38 7.23 -2.85
CA TYR A 333 -11.30 8.14 -1.70
C TYR A 333 -12.55 9.00 -1.55
N TYR A 334 -13.14 9.52 -2.62
CA TYR A 334 -14.33 10.37 -2.55
C TYR A 334 -15.57 9.63 -2.06
N GLU A 335 -15.87 8.46 -2.65
CA GLU A 335 -16.98 7.58 -2.24
C GLU A 335 -16.87 7.17 -0.76
N THR A 336 -15.65 7.19 -0.23
CA THR A 336 -15.35 6.72 1.11
C THR A 336 -15.26 7.86 2.12
N TYR A 337 -14.48 8.91 1.87
CA TYR A 337 -14.40 10.11 2.70
C TYR A 337 -15.77 10.75 2.99
N ALA A 338 -16.70 10.65 2.03
CA ALA A 338 -18.07 11.14 2.19
C ALA A 338 -19.01 10.21 2.98
N SER A 339 -18.58 8.99 3.34
CA SER A 339 -19.41 8.01 4.06
C SER A 339 -19.20 8.13 5.59
N PRO A 340 -20.10 8.77 6.35
CA PRO A 340 -19.97 8.97 7.79
C PRO A 340 -20.05 7.67 8.61
N THR A 341 -20.28 6.53 7.96
CA THR A 341 -20.44 5.20 8.57
C THR A 341 -19.36 4.21 8.14
N LEU A 342 -18.23 4.64 7.57
CA LEU A 342 -17.26 3.71 6.98
C LEU A 342 -16.71 2.66 7.93
N GLY A 343 -16.49 3.00 9.20
CA GLY A 343 -16.18 1.99 10.21
C GLY A 343 -17.32 0.98 10.32
N CYS A 344 -18.56 1.47 10.44
CA CYS A 344 -19.76 0.62 10.57
C CYS A 344 -19.97 -0.22 9.31
N ASN A 345 -19.73 0.29 8.10
CA ASN A 345 -19.95 -0.42 6.84
C ASN A 345 -18.99 -1.60 6.64
N SER A 346 -17.87 -1.64 7.36
CA SER A 346 -16.97 -2.79 7.35
C SER A 346 -17.50 -3.95 8.20
N CYS A 347 -18.14 -3.64 9.33
CA CYS A 347 -18.71 -4.63 10.27
C CYS A 347 -20.19 -4.97 9.97
N HIS A 348 -20.94 -3.97 9.52
CA HIS A 348 -22.36 -4.00 9.15
C HIS A 348 -22.49 -3.78 7.66
N ASN A 349 -22.24 -4.86 6.92
CA ASN A 349 -22.39 -4.86 5.48
C ASN A 349 -23.45 -5.87 5.09
N ILE A 350 -24.05 -5.64 3.93
CA ILE A 350 -25.22 -6.41 3.51
C ILE A 350 -24.88 -7.89 3.26
N ALA A 351 -23.60 -8.26 3.20
CA ALA A 351 -23.12 -9.63 3.03
C ALA A 351 -22.88 -10.40 4.35
N MET A 352 -22.85 -9.76 5.53
CA MET A 352 -22.55 -10.42 6.82
C MET A 352 -23.69 -11.32 7.37
N GLY A 353 -24.87 -11.33 6.74
CA GLY A 353 -26.01 -12.16 7.18
C GLY A 353 -26.50 -11.85 8.61
N SER A 354 -27.33 -12.74 9.19
CA SER A 354 -27.95 -12.59 10.53
C SER A 354 -27.06 -12.96 11.72
N GLY A 355 -25.73 -12.92 11.55
CA GLY A 355 -24.79 -13.01 12.67
C GLY A 355 -24.75 -11.70 13.47
N ILE A 356 -24.03 -11.68 14.59
CA ILE A 356 -23.80 -10.47 15.42
C ILE A 356 -23.42 -9.32 14.48
N GLY A 357 -24.36 -8.41 14.25
CA GLY A 357 -24.21 -7.31 13.30
C GLY A 357 -25.01 -7.37 11.99
N SER A 358 -26.21 -7.97 11.92
CA SER A 358 -27.17 -7.64 10.84
C SER A 358 -27.85 -6.30 11.11
N PRO A 359 -27.36 -5.16 10.58
CA PRO A 359 -28.04 -3.86 10.68
C PRO A 359 -29.55 -3.97 10.35
N PRO A 360 -30.46 -3.19 10.97
CA PRO A 360 -31.82 -3.16 10.45
C PRO A 360 -31.77 -2.53 9.04
N ASP A 361 -32.76 -2.78 8.18
CA ASP A 361 -32.70 -2.36 6.76
C ASP A 361 -32.45 -0.84 6.57
N ASN A 362 -32.70 -0.06 7.61
CA ASN A 362 -32.54 1.39 7.77
C ASN A 362 -31.26 1.82 8.53
N PHE A 363 -30.27 0.96 8.77
CA PHE A 363 -29.07 1.29 9.57
C PHE A 363 -28.15 2.39 9.04
N LYS A 364 -28.37 2.82 7.79
CA LYS A 364 -27.69 3.97 7.20
C LYS A 364 -28.57 5.23 7.19
N ASP A 365 -29.85 5.07 7.53
CA ASP A 365 -30.86 6.11 7.54
C ASP A 365 -31.00 6.67 8.96
N ARG A 366 -30.23 7.73 9.24
CA ARG A 366 -30.24 8.45 10.53
C ARG A 366 -31.62 9.03 10.88
N SER A 367 -32.49 9.22 9.89
CA SER A 367 -33.87 9.66 10.16
C SER A 367 -34.75 8.57 10.77
N LYS A 368 -34.41 7.29 10.52
CA LYS A 368 -35.13 6.13 11.05
C LYS A 368 -34.39 5.44 12.19
N GLU A 369 -33.06 5.59 12.26
CA GLU A 369 -32.24 5.14 13.38
C GLU A 369 -31.49 6.33 14.01
N PRO A 370 -32.19 7.17 14.81
CA PRO A 370 -31.58 8.34 15.45
C PRO A 370 -30.50 7.98 16.46
N LYS A 371 -30.44 6.71 16.89
CA LYS A 371 -29.35 6.18 17.71
C LYS A 371 -27.98 6.32 17.02
N LEU A 372 -27.93 6.36 15.68
CA LEU A 372 -26.71 6.59 14.90
C LEU A 372 -26.11 8.00 15.10
N ASP A 373 -26.92 8.95 15.56
CA ASP A 373 -26.48 10.30 15.92
C ASP A 373 -26.05 10.41 17.39
N ASN A 374 -26.34 9.37 18.19
CA ASN A 374 -25.94 9.30 19.58
C ASN A 374 -24.56 8.66 19.69
N SER A 375 -23.54 9.47 19.98
CA SER A 375 -22.17 9.00 20.15
C SER A 375 -22.06 7.90 21.20
N VAL A 376 -22.72 8.02 22.36
CA VAL A 376 -22.67 7.00 23.43
C VAL A 376 -23.30 5.68 23.00
N TRP A 377 -24.43 5.71 22.28
CA TRP A 377 -25.02 4.47 21.76
C TRP A 377 -24.15 3.82 20.70
N MET A 378 -23.60 4.62 19.77
CA MET A 378 -22.67 4.11 18.76
C MET A 378 -21.55 3.36 19.48
N ILE A 379 -20.97 3.99 20.50
CA ILE A 379 -19.91 3.45 21.34
C ILE A 379 -20.30 2.11 21.96
N GLU A 380 -21.42 2.04 22.67
CA GLU A 380 -21.88 0.79 23.29
C GLU A 380 -22.18 -0.31 22.26
N HIS A 381 -22.78 0.05 21.12
CA HIS A 381 -23.04 -0.84 20.00
C HIS A 381 -21.76 -1.39 19.37
N TRP A 382 -20.73 -0.56 19.28
CA TRP A 382 -19.42 -0.93 18.77
C TRP A 382 -18.69 -1.96 19.65
N PHE A 383 -18.99 -2.00 20.94
CA PHE A 383 -18.26 -2.81 21.92
C PHE A 383 -19.02 -4.01 22.46
N TYR A 384 -20.33 -3.86 22.54
CA TYR A 384 -21.24 -4.91 22.91
C TYR A 384 -22.31 -5.04 21.82
N PRO A 385 -21.92 -5.45 20.60
CA PRO A 385 -22.87 -5.58 19.49
C PRO A 385 -23.96 -6.63 19.76
N GLN A 386 -23.80 -7.46 20.80
CA GLN A 386 -24.80 -8.39 21.33
C GLN A 386 -25.72 -7.80 22.42
N GLN A 387 -25.42 -6.62 22.99
CA GLN A 387 -26.20 -5.99 24.06
C GLN A 387 -26.97 -4.75 23.59
N ALA A 388 -26.46 -4.04 22.58
CA ALA A 388 -26.99 -2.74 22.14
C ALA A 388 -27.77 -2.83 20.82
N TRP A 389 -28.79 -3.70 20.81
CA TRP A 389 -29.83 -3.76 19.79
C TRP A 389 -31.19 -3.38 20.36
#